data_AF-Q5WY12-F1
#
_entry.id   AF-Q5WY12-F1
#
_cell.length_a   1.000
_cell.length_b   1.000
_cell.length_c   1.000
_cell.angle_alpha   90.00
_cell.angle_beta   90.00
_cell.angle_gamma   90.00
#
_symmetry.space_group_name_H-M   'P 1'
#
loop_
_entity.id
_entity.type
_entity.pdbx_description
1 polymer ?
#
loop_
_entity_poly.entity_id
_entity_poly.type
_entity_poly.pdbx_seq_one_letter_code
_entity_poly.pdbx_strand_id
1 'polypeptide(L)'
;MQRIFKLFILIIFIPMMAACIHSTLNLREGIQCFKAQDYRKAFIRLKPEAEKGNPDAQYAVGYMYYYGKGVVEDRKKARFWITCAARAGQSDAIVALGILDRQARRDRELFQDNNLQHFPVDNGL
;
A
#
# COMPACT_ATOMS: atom_id res chain seq x y z
N MET A 1 3.23 48.40 21.36
CA MET A 1 2.27 47.26 21.35
C MET A 1 2.23 46.51 20.01
N GLN A 2 2.18 47.17 18.84
CA GLN A 2 2.12 46.48 17.52
C GLN A 2 3.31 45.57 17.16
N ARG A 3 4.55 45.92 17.55
CA ARG A 3 5.75 45.11 17.23
C ARG A 3 5.78 43.76 17.97
N ILE A 4 5.30 43.74 19.21
CA ILE A 4 5.20 42.52 20.04
C ILE A 4 4.09 41.61 19.48
N PHE A 5 2.94 42.19 19.10
CA PHE A 5 1.83 41.43 18.49
C PHE A 5 2.22 40.79 17.15
N LYS A 6 3.01 41.50 16.31
CA LYS A 6 3.59 40.92 15.07
C LYS A 6 4.58 39.79 15.34
N LEU A 7 5.39 39.88 16.39
CA LEU A 7 6.35 38.83 16.77
C LEU A 7 5.64 37.58 17.30
N PHE A 8 4.58 37.75 18.09
CA PHE A 8 3.74 36.66 18.58
C PHE A 8 3.01 35.92 17.46
N ILE A 9 2.47 36.64 16.47
CA ILE A 9 1.84 36.02 15.28
C ILE A 9 2.87 35.19 14.50
N LEU A 10 4.10 35.68 14.32
CA LEU A 10 5.16 34.95 13.61
C LEU A 10 5.54 33.65 14.34
N ILE A 11 5.70 33.70 15.67
CA ILE A 11 6.11 32.56 16.50
C ILE A 11 5.04 31.45 16.55
N ILE A 12 3.74 31.80 16.45
CA ILE A 12 2.64 30.83 16.43
C ILE A 12 2.44 30.23 15.03
N PHE A 13 2.68 31.01 13.96
CA PHE A 13 2.42 30.58 12.58
C PHE A 13 3.55 29.70 11.98
N ILE A 14 4.81 29.95 12.38
CA ILE A 14 5.98 29.16 11.95
C ILE A 14 5.87 27.66 12.29
N PRO A 15 5.53 27.23 13.51
CA PRO A 15 5.43 25.80 13.84
C PRO A 15 4.26 25.11 13.15
N MET A 16 3.17 25.84 12.87
CA MET A 16 2.01 25.29 12.14
C MET A 16 2.35 25.01 10.67
N MET A 17 3.17 25.85 10.04
CA MET A 17 3.70 25.60 8.70
C MET A 17 4.79 24.50 8.69
N ALA A 18 5.60 24.39 9.75
CA ALA A 18 6.62 23.35 9.89
C ALA A 18 6.03 21.93 9.94
N ALA A 19 4.86 21.75 10.58
CA ALA A 19 4.15 20.47 10.61
C ALA A 19 3.71 19.99 9.22
N CYS A 20 3.32 20.91 8.32
CA CYS A 20 3.02 20.59 6.92
C CYS A 20 4.27 20.27 6.09
N ILE A 21 5.43 20.82 6.44
CA ILE A 21 6.68 20.56 5.72
C ILE A 21 7.22 19.15 6.02
N HIS A 22 7.07 18.67 7.27
CA HIS A 22 7.63 17.38 7.68
C HIS A 22 6.92 16.16 7.03
N SER A 23 5.62 16.24 6.75
CA SER A 23 4.87 15.14 6.10
C SER A 23 5.32 14.87 4.67
N THR A 24 5.55 15.93 3.88
CA THR A 24 5.98 15.81 2.47
C THR A 24 7.37 15.20 2.32
N LEU A 25 8.26 15.42 3.29
CA LEU A 25 9.62 14.86 3.27
C LEU A 25 9.60 13.33 3.42
N ASN A 26 8.75 12.79 4.30
CA ASN A 26 8.64 11.36 4.54
C ASN A 26 8.19 10.58 3.30
N LEU A 27 7.23 11.11 2.54
CA LEU A 27 6.79 10.49 1.29
C LEU A 27 7.93 10.43 0.26
N ARG A 28 8.59 11.56 0.01
CA ARG A 28 9.63 11.65 -1.01
C ARG A 28 10.82 10.75 -0.69
N GLU A 29 11.31 10.79 0.54
CA GLU A 29 12.39 9.90 1.00
C GLU A 29 11.97 8.43 0.96
N GLY A 30 10.73 8.14 1.35
CA GLY A 30 10.16 6.79 1.29
C GLY A 30 10.16 6.22 -0.13
N ILE A 31 9.68 6.99 -1.11
CA ILE A 31 9.66 6.59 -2.53
C ILE A 31 11.07 6.44 -3.09
N GLN A 32 12.01 7.29 -2.69
CA GLN A 32 13.42 7.15 -3.09
C GLN A 32 14.03 5.86 -2.53
N CYS A 33 13.83 5.57 -1.23
CA CYS A 33 14.28 4.31 -0.63
C CYS A 33 13.66 3.10 -1.32
N PHE A 34 12.36 3.17 -1.68
CA PHE A 34 11.68 2.12 -2.42
C PHE A 34 12.33 1.86 -3.78
N LYS A 35 12.62 2.92 -4.54
CA LYS A 35 13.32 2.82 -5.84
C LYS A 35 14.75 2.31 -5.70
N ALA A 36 15.43 2.66 -4.60
CA ALA A 36 16.76 2.18 -4.26
C ALA A 36 16.76 0.76 -3.65
N GLN A 37 15.59 0.10 -3.55
CA GLN A 37 15.42 -1.22 -2.93
C GLN A 37 15.80 -1.30 -1.44
N ASP A 38 15.91 -0.16 -0.74
CA ASP A 38 16.01 -0.09 0.72
C ASP A 38 14.60 -0.20 1.32
N TYR A 39 14.00 -1.39 1.16
CA TYR A 39 12.60 -1.62 1.47
C TYR A 39 12.26 -1.45 2.94
N ARG A 40 13.21 -1.70 3.85
CA ARG A 40 12.96 -1.52 5.29
C ARG A 40 12.80 -0.04 5.64
N LYS A 41 13.69 0.83 5.14
CA LYS A 41 13.54 2.28 5.33
C LYS A 41 12.33 2.82 4.57
N ALA A 42 12.12 2.33 3.34
CA ALA A 42 10.95 2.70 2.55
C ALA A 42 9.66 2.40 3.32
N PHE A 43 9.53 1.20 3.90
CA PHE A 43 8.36 0.81 4.67
C PHE A 43 8.12 1.72 5.87
N ILE A 44 9.16 2.01 6.65
CA ILE A 44 9.07 2.88 7.83
C ILE A 44 8.55 4.28 7.46
N ARG A 45 8.99 4.84 6.32
CA ARG A 45 8.58 6.18 5.89
C ARG A 45 7.26 6.21 5.14
N LEU A 46 6.96 5.17 4.35
CA LEU A 46 5.75 5.10 3.53
C LEU A 46 4.53 4.59 4.31
N LYS A 47 4.70 3.76 5.34
CA LYS A 47 3.55 3.21 6.08
C LYS A 47 2.66 4.30 6.70
N PRO A 48 3.19 5.35 7.35
CA PRO A 48 2.37 6.47 7.84
C PRO A 48 1.69 7.26 6.72
N GLU A 49 2.35 7.44 5.57
CA GLU A 49 1.78 8.16 4.42
C GLU A 49 0.67 7.34 3.75
N ALA A 50 0.80 6.01 3.72
CA ALA A 50 -0.24 5.10 3.27
C ALA A 50 -1.49 5.17 4.18
N GLU A 51 -1.30 5.27 5.49
CA GLU A 51 -2.38 5.47 6.47
C GLU A 51 -3.09 6.82 6.30
N LYS A 52 -2.37 7.87 5.86
CA LYS A 52 -2.95 9.17 5.50
C LYS A 52 -3.72 9.16 4.18
N GLY A 53 -3.74 8.04 3.46
CA GLY A 53 -4.47 7.95 2.20
C GLY A 53 -3.64 8.23 0.95
N ASN A 54 -2.32 8.39 1.05
CA ASN A 54 -1.51 8.68 -0.13
C ASN A 54 -1.47 7.45 -1.08
N PRO A 55 -1.97 7.57 -2.33
CA PRO A 55 -2.11 6.42 -3.23
C PRO A 55 -0.78 5.74 -3.57
N ASP A 56 0.28 6.51 -3.79
CA ASP A 56 1.61 5.97 -4.13
C ASP A 56 2.23 5.20 -2.96
N ALA A 57 2.09 5.75 -1.75
CA ALA A 57 2.53 5.07 -0.53
C ALA A 57 1.72 3.80 -0.27
N GLN A 58 0.40 3.84 -0.47
CA GLN A 58 -0.47 2.67 -0.34
C GLN A 58 -0.06 1.57 -1.32
N TYR A 59 0.18 1.91 -2.59
CA TYR A 59 0.67 0.95 -3.58
C TYR A 59 2.02 0.35 -3.17
N ALA A 60 2.99 1.17 -2.80
CA ALA A 60 4.32 0.71 -2.41
C ALA A 60 4.30 -0.18 -1.16
N VAL A 61 3.49 0.17 -0.14
CA VAL A 61 3.28 -0.66 1.05
C VAL A 61 2.62 -1.99 0.69
N GLY A 62 1.62 -1.96 -0.18
CA GLY A 62 0.98 -3.17 -0.70
C GLY A 62 1.97 -4.08 -1.45
N TYR A 63 2.82 -3.51 -2.28
CA TYR A 63 3.90 -4.20 -2.98
C TYR A 63 4.87 -4.87 -2.00
N MET A 64 5.31 -4.13 -0.97
CA MET A 64 6.24 -4.66 0.05
C MET A 64 5.63 -5.84 0.81
N TYR A 65 4.35 -5.78 1.16
CA TYR A 65 3.64 -6.91 1.76
C TYR A 65 3.46 -8.08 0.80
N TYR A 66 3.22 -7.84 -0.49
CA TYR A 66 2.97 -8.90 -1.48
C TYR A 66 4.21 -9.76 -1.72
N TYR A 67 5.39 -9.13 -1.73
CA TYR A 67 6.67 -9.77 -2.01
C TYR A 67 7.55 -10.01 -0.77
N GLY A 68 7.04 -9.68 0.43
CA GLY A 68 7.82 -9.77 1.67
C GLY A 68 9.10 -8.92 1.65
N LYS A 69 9.06 -7.75 1.03
CA LYS A 69 10.23 -6.86 0.89
C LYS A 69 10.31 -5.90 2.07
N GLY A 70 11.33 -6.08 2.93
CA GLY A 70 11.52 -5.26 4.12
C GLY A 70 10.52 -5.53 5.26
N VAL A 71 9.53 -6.39 5.01
CA VAL A 71 8.50 -6.85 5.96
C VAL A 71 8.17 -8.32 5.67
N VAL A 72 7.53 -8.99 6.63
CA VAL A 72 7.00 -10.35 6.40
C VAL A 72 5.90 -10.30 5.34
N GLU A 73 5.94 -11.26 4.42
CA GLU A 73 4.91 -11.39 3.37
C GLU A 73 3.52 -11.57 3.98
N ASP A 74 2.56 -10.78 3.51
CA ASP A 74 1.17 -10.87 3.93
C ASP A 74 0.26 -10.48 2.76
N ARG A 75 -0.20 -11.50 2.03
CA ARG A 75 -1.05 -11.33 0.84
C ARG A 75 -2.38 -10.63 1.14
N LYS A 76 -2.92 -10.79 2.36
CA LYS A 76 -4.18 -10.14 2.75
C LYS A 76 -3.97 -8.65 2.92
N LYS A 77 -2.91 -8.25 3.65
CA LYS A 77 -2.54 -6.83 3.79
C LYS A 77 -2.14 -6.21 2.46
N ALA A 78 -1.39 -6.94 1.63
CA ALA A 78 -1.03 -6.50 0.30
C ALA A 78 -2.26 -6.12 -0.53
N ARG A 79 -3.23 -7.03 -0.61
CA ARG A 79 -4.49 -6.79 -1.35
C ARG A 79 -5.26 -5.62 -0.77
N PHE A 80 -5.33 -5.48 0.55
CA PHE A 80 -5.98 -4.34 1.20
C PHE A 80 -5.38 -3.00 0.74
N TRP A 81 -4.06 -2.82 0.86
CA TRP A 81 -3.40 -1.56 0.49
C TRP A 81 -3.46 -1.28 -1.01
N ILE A 82 -3.27 -2.31 -1.85
CA ILE A 82 -3.40 -2.19 -3.31
C ILE A 82 -4.83 -1.79 -3.70
N THR A 83 -5.84 -2.33 -3.01
CA THR A 83 -7.25 -1.97 -3.27
C THR A 83 -7.51 -0.51 -2.89
N CYS A 84 -6.98 -0.03 -1.76
CA CYS A 84 -7.09 1.37 -1.38
C CYS A 84 -6.46 2.29 -2.43
N ALA A 85 -5.24 1.99 -2.88
CA ALA A 85 -4.55 2.76 -3.90
C ALA A 85 -5.29 2.76 -5.25
N ALA A 86 -5.80 1.59 -5.68
CA ALA A 86 -6.56 1.46 -6.91
C ALA A 86 -7.87 2.27 -6.88
N ARG A 87 -8.58 2.26 -5.74
CA ARG A 87 -9.79 3.08 -5.52
C ARG A 87 -9.51 4.58 -5.56
N ALA A 88 -8.30 4.99 -5.18
CA ALA A 88 -7.82 6.37 -5.27
C ALA A 88 -7.27 6.73 -6.67
N GLY A 89 -7.36 5.83 -7.65
CA GLY A 89 -6.96 6.09 -9.04
C GLY A 89 -5.47 5.84 -9.34
N GLN A 90 -4.73 5.22 -8.42
CA GLN A 90 -3.32 4.90 -8.65
C GLN A 90 -3.19 3.82 -9.75
N SER A 91 -2.51 4.17 -10.85
CA SER A 91 -2.52 3.36 -12.08
C SER A 91 -1.88 1.98 -11.92
N ASP A 92 -0.72 1.89 -11.25
CA ASP A 92 -0.04 0.62 -11.02
C ASP A 92 -0.85 -0.31 -10.10
N ALA A 93 -1.59 0.26 -9.15
CA ALA A 93 -2.43 -0.46 -8.21
C ALA A 93 -3.68 -1.00 -8.90
N ILE A 94 -4.26 -0.27 -9.86
CA ILE A 94 -5.36 -0.78 -10.69
C ILE A 94 -4.88 -2.01 -11.47
N VAL A 95 -3.70 -1.93 -12.09
CA VAL A 95 -3.12 -3.06 -12.82
C VAL A 95 -2.82 -4.23 -11.87
N ALA A 96 -2.20 -3.95 -10.73
CA ALA A 96 -1.86 -4.96 -9.73
C ALA A 96 -3.12 -5.64 -9.18
N LEU A 97 -4.18 -4.90 -8.87
CA LEU A 97 -5.45 -5.46 -8.41
C LEU A 97 -6.06 -6.40 -9.46
N GLY A 98 -6.02 -6.02 -10.73
CA GLY A 98 -6.45 -6.89 -11.84
C GLY A 98 -5.67 -8.20 -11.93
N ILE A 99 -4.36 -8.18 -11.63
CA ILE A 99 -3.53 -9.39 -11.56
C ILE A 99 -3.94 -10.26 -10.36
N LEU A 100 -4.11 -9.65 -9.19
CA LEU A 100 -4.54 -10.34 -7.96
C LEU A 100 -5.89 -11.04 -8.14
N ASP A 101 -6.85 -10.37 -8.78
CA ASP A 101 -8.19 -10.91 -8.97
C ASP A 101 -8.21 -12.06 -9.98
N ARG A 102 -7.39 -11.98 -11.06
CA ARG A 102 -7.23 -13.09 -11.99
C ARG A 102 -6.60 -14.30 -11.32
N GLN A 103 -5.56 -14.10 -10.51
CA GLN A 103 -4.92 -15.17 -9.76
C GLN A 103 -5.92 -15.84 -8.80
N ALA A 104 -6.67 -15.05 -8.02
CA ALA A 104 -7.67 -15.57 -7.10
C ALA A 104 -8.84 -16.30 -7.77
N ARG A 105 -9.15 -16.00 -9.05
CA ARG A 105 -10.12 -16.79 -9.84
C ARG A 105 -9.52 -18.12 -10.26
N ARG A 106 -8.32 -18.10 -10.84
CA ARG A 106 -7.60 -19.31 -11.27
C ARG A 106 -7.38 -20.29 -10.13
N ASP A 107 -6.97 -19.79 -8.95
CA ASP A 107 -6.76 -20.63 -7.78
C ASP A 107 -8.08 -21.32 -7.38
N ARG A 108 -9.20 -20.58 -7.37
CA ARG A 108 -10.53 -21.15 -7.09
C ARG A 108 -10.96 -22.21 -8.10
N GLU A 109 -10.75 -21.95 -9.39
CA GLU A 109 -11.05 -22.91 -10.46
C GLU A 109 -10.23 -24.20 -10.31
N LEU A 110 -8.92 -24.08 -10.02
CA LEU A 110 -8.06 -25.24 -9.74
C LEU A 110 -8.52 -26.05 -8.53
N PHE A 111 -8.99 -25.39 -7.46
CA PHE A 111 -9.56 -26.10 -6.31
C PHE A 111 -10.90 -26.76 -6.65
N GLN A 112 -11.73 -26.13 -7.48
CA GLN A 112 -13.01 -26.68 -7.92
C GLN A 112 -12.80 -27.93 -8.80
N ASP A 113 -11.90 -27.85 -9.79
CA ASP A 113 -11.62 -28.93 -10.74
C ASP A 113 -10.94 -30.13 -10.07
N ASN A 114 -9.98 -29.90 -9.17
CA ASN A 114 -9.36 -30.98 -8.39
C ASN A 114 -10.34 -31.67 -7.43
N ASN A 115 -11.42 -30.99 -7.03
CA ASN A 115 -12.48 -31.58 -6.20
C ASN A 115 -13.58 -32.28 -7.04
N LEU A 116 -13.54 -32.16 -8.36
CA LEU A 116 -14.42 -32.85 -9.31
C LEU A 116 -13.77 -34.08 -9.95
N GLN A 117 -12.49 -34.38 -9.68
CA GLN A 117 -11.80 -35.60 -10.13
C GLN A 117 -12.18 -36.88 -9.37
N HIS A 118 -13.30 -36.89 -8.64
CA HIS A 118 -13.80 -38.09 -7.98
C HIS A 118 -15.22 -38.46 -8.42
N PHE A 119 -15.42 -38.86 -9.69
CA PHE A 119 -16.57 -39.69 -10.13
C PHE A 119 -16.18 -40.43 -11.44
N PRO A 120 -16.61 -41.69 -11.70
CA PRO A 120 -17.89 -42.28 -11.31
C PRO A 120 -17.79 -43.61 -10.54
N VAL A 121 -18.75 -43.83 -9.63
CA VAL A 121 -19.12 -45.20 -9.23
C VAL A 121 -19.92 -45.77 -10.39
N ASP A 122 -19.24 -46.49 -11.28
CA ASP A 122 -19.88 -47.46 -12.16
C ASP A 122 -20.26 -48.67 -11.30
N ASN A 123 -21.47 -48.64 -10.74
CA ASN A 123 -22.11 -49.86 -10.27
C ASN A 123 -22.73 -50.52 -11.50
N GLY A 124 -21.88 -51.30 -12.18
CA GLY A 124 -22.28 -52.16 -13.27
C GLY A 124 -23.46 -53.05 -12.90
N LEU A 125 -24.27 -53.28 -13.92
CA LEU A 125 -25.44 -54.17 -14.01
C LEU A 125 -25.36 -55.45 -13.15
#